data_AF-A0A519IRM0-F1
#
_entry.id   AF-A0A519IRM0-F1
#
_cell.length_a   1.000
_cell.length_b   1.000
_cell.length_c   1.000
_cell.angle_alpha   90.00
_cell.angle_beta   90.00
_cell.angle_gamma   90.00
#
_symmetry.space_group_name_H-M   'P 1'
#
loop_
_entity.id
_entity.type
_entity.pdbx_description
1 polymer ?
#
loop_
_entity_poly.entity_id
_entity_poly.type
_entity_poly.pdbx_seq_one_letter_code
_entity_poly.pdbx_strand_id
1 'polypeptide(L)'
;MKHICPHCQKPGVSNAALRWASRESPAQCAACGGLSHVLASTSSAINTFTCLTLLVSVVLGLAFGSLLGATACLIAMVVGNVWMWRRCELFPIDPKTAQTANRVGWAVTISSMVSVLFF
;
A
#
# COMPACT_ATOMS: atom_id res chain seq x y z
N MET A 1 5.09 11.34 -9.02
CA MET A 1 3.64 11.72 -9.12
C MET A 1 3.19 12.20 -7.75
N LYS A 2 2.40 13.28 -7.69
CA LYS A 2 1.78 13.75 -6.44
C LYS A 2 0.27 13.52 -6.53
N HIS A 3 -0.31 12.99 -5.46
CA HIS A 3 -1.74 12.72 -5.34
C HIS A 3 -2.47 13.96 -4.80
N ILE A 4 -3.72 14.11 -5.22
CA ILE A 4 -4.59 15.19 -4.80
C ILE A 4 -4.98 14.97 -3.34
N CYS A 5 -4.77 15.98 -2.50
CA CYS A 5 -5.16 15.91 -1.10
C CYS A 5 -6.66 16.15 -0.95
N PRO A 6 -7.40 15.31 -0.20
CA PRO A 6 -8.85 15.50 0.00
C PRO A 6 -9.21 16.77 0.78
N HIS A 7 -8.29 17.30 1.61
CA HIS A 7 -8.53 18.52 2.38
C HIS A 7 -8.44 19.80 1.55
N CYS A 8 -7.39 19.94 0.73
CA CYS A 8 -7.09 21.20 0.03
C CYS A 8 -7.22 21.10 -1.50
N GLN A 9 -7.56 19.92 -2.02
CA GLN A 9 -7.72 19.63 -3.46
C GLN A 9 -6.48 19.98 -4.31
N LYS A 10 -5.31 20.14 -3.69
CA LYS A 10 -4.03 20.40 -4.36
C LYS A 10 -3.15 19.14 -4.38
N PRO A 11 -2.29 18.98 -5.40
CA PRO A 11 -1.34 17.87 -5.47
C PRO A 11 -0.23 18.04 -4.42
N GLY A 12 -0.41 17.41 -3.26
CA GLY A 12 0.45 17.63 -2.09
C GLY A 12 0.96 16.35 -1.41
N VAL A 13 0.41 15.18 -1.75
CA VAL A 13 0.82 13.89 -1.16
C VAL A 13 1.75 13.17 -2.13
N SER A 14 2.96 12.81 -1.71
CA SER A 14 3.90 12.09 -2.58
C SER A 14 3.49 10.63 -2.75
N ASN A 15 3.78 10.03 -3.92
CA ASN A 15 3.45 8.63 -4.17
C ASN A 15 4.21 7.67 -3.23
N ALA A 16 5.45 8.01 -2.87
CA ALA A 16 6.22 7.25 -1.88
C ALA A 16 5.56 7.30 -0.49
N ALA A 17 5.16 8.50 -0.04
CA ALA A 17 4.44 8.63 1.23
C ALA A 17 3.10 7.86 1.20
N LEU A 18 2.39 7.87 0.07
CA LEU A 18 1.15 7.13 -0.12
C LEU A 18 1.34 5.60 0.04
N ARG A 19 2.43 5.05 -0.51
CA ARG A 19 2.69 3.60 -0.47
C ARG A 19 2.83 3.05 0.95
N TRP A 20 3.32 3.89 1.85
CA TRP A 20 3.50 3.58 3.27
C TRP A 20 2.44 4.26 4.15
N ALA A 21 1.42 4.89 3.53
CA ALA A 21 0.36 5.60 4.24
C ALA A 21 -0.66 4.61 4.78
N SER A 22 -0.54 4.30 6.06
CA SER A 22 -1.50 3.50 6.81
C SER A 22 -2.23 4.37 7.82
N ARG A 23 -3.20 3.79 8.54
CA ARG A 23 -3.95 4.51 9.58
C ARG A 23 -3.05 4.91 10.77
N GLU A 24 -2.02 4.12 11.01
CA GLU A 24 -0.99 4.28 12.05
C GLU A 24 0.14 5.24 11.62
N SER A 25 0.50 5.25 10.33
CA SER A 25 1.44 6.21 9.75
C SER A 25 0.83 6.93 8.55
N PRO A 26 -0.09 7.88 8.77
CA PRO A 26 -0.75 8.60 7.69
C PRO A 26 0.23 9.51 6.93
N ALA A 27 0.00 9.67 5.63
CA ALA A 27 0.75 10.60 4.80
C ALA A 27 0.29 12.04 5.04
N GLN A 28 1.26 12.91 5.26
CA GLN A 28 1.03 14.35 5.40
C GLN A 28 1.08 15.06 4.05
N CYS A 29 0.12 15.94 3.79
CA CYS A 29 0.12 16.80 2.63
C CYS A 29 1.12 17.96 2.81
N ALA A 30 2.07 18.11 1.87
CA ALA A 30 3.06 19.18 1.92
C ALA A 30 2.46 20.59 1.73
N ALA A 31 1.24 20.71 1.19
CA ALA A 31 0.60 21.99 0.91
C ALA A 31 -0.24 22.52 2.08
N CYS A 32 -1.02 21.66 2.75
CA CYS A 32 -1.94 22.06 3.81
C CYS A 32 -1.65 21.43 5.17
N GLY A 33 -0.64 20.54 5.27
CA GLY A 33 -0.32 19.82 6.50
C GLY A 33 -1.34 18.76 6.93
N GLY A 34 -2.45 18.59 6.18
CA GLY A 34 -3.50 17.63 6.48
C GLY A 34 -3.02 16.17 6.35
N LEU A 35 -3.56 15.31 7.20
CA LEU A 35 -3.20 13.89 7.26
C LEU A 35 -4.21 13.06 6.47
N SER A 36 -3.69 12.13 5.68
CA SER A 36 -4.49 11.25 4.84
C SER A 36 -3.89 9.85 4.82
N HIS A 37 -4.76 8.85 4.76
CA HIS A 37 -4.36 7.44 4.74
C HIS A 37 -5.06 6.70 3.61
N VAL A 38 -4.49 5.56 3.21
CA VAL A 38 -5.13 4.61 2.31
C VAL A 38 -5.83 3.54 3.16
N LEU A 39 -6.96 3.01 2.69
CA LEU A 39 -7.60 1.88 3.37
C LEU A 39 -6.67 0.66 3.36
N ALA A 40 -6.60 -0.02 4.50
CA ALA A 40 -5.86 -1.26 4.63
C ALA A 40 -6.36 -2.35 3.67
N SER A 41 -7.65 -2.36 3.32
CA SER A 41 -8.21 -3.28 2.33
C SER A 41 -7.63 -3.02 0.93
N THR A 42 -7.49 -1.76 0.52
CA THR A 42 -6.93 -1.38 -0.78
C THR A 42 -5.44 -1.68 -0.84
N SER A 43 -4.67 -1.32 0.18
CA SER A 43 -3.23 -1.62 0.21
C SER A 43 -2.95 -3.12 0.22
N SER A 44 -3.74 -3.89 1.00
CA SER A 44 -3.64 -5.35 1.04
C SER A 44 -4.04 -5.97 -0.30
N ALA A 45 -5.13 -5.50 -0.93
CA ALA A 45 -5.54 -5.98 -2.24
C ALA A 45 -4.46 -5.77 -3.31
N ILE A 46 -3.79 -4.61 -3.30
CA ILE A 46 -2.68 -4.35 -4.23
C ILE A 46 -1.50 -5.28 -3.95
N ASN A 47 -1.17 -5.52 -2.68
CA ASN A 47 -0.12 -6.45 -2.30
C ASN A 47 -0.45 -7.88 -2.75
N THR A 48 -1.65 -8.36 -2.46
CA THR A 48 -2.14 -9.68 -2.87
C THR A 48 -2.15 -9.83 -4.39
N PHE A 49 -2.63 -8.83 -5.13
CA PHE A 49 -2.58 -8.81 -6.59
C PHE A 49 -1.14 -8.95 -7.12
N THR A 50 -0.21 -8.22 -6.51
CA THR A 50 1.20 -8.24 -6.92
C THR A 50 1.83 -9.60 -6.65
N CYS A 51 1.63 -10.15 -5.44
CA CYS A 51 2.13 -11.48 -5.07
C CYS A 51 1.56 -12.59 -5.96
N LEU A 52 0.24 -12.60 -6.18
CA LEU A 52 -0.41 -13.60 -7.03
C LEU A 52 0.08 -13.52 -8.47
N THR A 53 0.17 -12.31 -9.04
CA THR A 53 0.64 -12.15 -10.43
C THR A 53 2.10 -12.56 -10.57
N LEU A 54 2.94 -12.28 -9.57
CA LEU A 54 4.32 -12.76 -9.51
C LEU A 54 4.39 -14.29 -9.49
N LEU A 55 3.59 -14.94 -8.63
CA LEU A 55 3.52 -16.40 -8.56
C LEU A 55 3.08 -17.01 -9.90
N VAL A 56 2.03 -16.46 -10.52
CA VAL A 56 1.56 -16.89 -11.85
C VAL A 56 2.68 -16.74 -12.89
N SER A 57 3.39 -15.61 -12.88
CA SER A 57 4.51 -15.39 -13.79
C SER A 57 5.64 -16.40 -13.62
N VAL A 58 5.97 -16.75 -12.37
CA VAL A 58 7.01 -17.74 -12.06
C VAL A 58 6.57 -19.13 -12.50
N VAL A 59 5.32 -19.50 -12.24
CA VAL A 59 4.75 -20.79 -12.68
C VAL A 59 4.73 -20.88 -14.20
N LEU A 60 4.32 -19.83 -14.92
CA LEU A 60 4.36 -19.81 -16.39
C LEU A 60 5.79 -19.96 -16.94
N GLY A 61 6.75 -19.27 -16.32
CA GLY A 61 8.15 -19.34 -16.73
C GLY A 61 8.77 -20.71 -16.50
N LEU A 62 8.56 -21.30 -15.32
CA LEU A 62 9.17 -22.57 -14.93
C LEU A 62 8.44 -23.79 -15.50
N ALA A 63 7.11 -23.81 -15.46
CA ALA A 63 6.33 -25.00 -15.85
C ALA A 63 6.12 -25.11 -17.36
N PHE A 64 5.99 -23.96 -18.06
CA PHE A 64 5.69 -23.95 -19.50
C PHE A 64 6.88 -23.51 -20.37
N GLY A 65 8.02 -23.11 -19.77
CA GLY A 65 9.20 -22.63 -20.50
C GLY A 65 8.93 -21.35 -21.32
N SER A 66 7.81 -20.67 -21.08
CA SER A 66 7.36 -19.55 -21.90
C SER A 66 7.88 -18.24 -21.34
N LEU A 67 9.07 -17.84 -21.79
CA LEU A 67 9.69 -16.56 -21.43
C LEU A 67 8.81 -15.37 -21.82
N LEU A 68 8.13 -15.46 -22.97
CA LEU A 68 7.15 -14.45 -23.43
C LEU A 68 5.94 -14.36 -22.49
N GLY A 69 5.40 -15.49 -22.05
CA GLY A 69 4.29 -15.51 -21.08
C GLY A 69 4.68 -14.92 -19.72
N ALA A 70 5.85 -15.32 -19.20
CA ALA A 70 6.37 -14.79 -17.95
C ALA A 70 6.63 -13.28 -18.04
N THR A 71 7.29 -12.80 -19.09
CA THR A 71 7.55 -11.36 -19.28
C THR A 71 6.26 -10.55 -19.45
N ALA A 72 5.27 -11.07 -20.18
CA ALA A 72 3.96 -10.43 -20.30
C ALA A 72 3.24 -10.31 -18.94
N CYS A 73 3.27 -11.36 -18.11
CA CYS A 73 2.72 -11.33 -16.76
C CYS A 73 3.45 -10.32 -15.86
N LEU A 74 4.79 -10.22 -15.95
CA LEU A 74 5.56 -9.22 -15.20
C LEU A 74 5.22 -7.79 -15.62
N ILE A 75 5.06 -7.55 -16.93
CA ILE A 75 4.64 -6.23 -17.42
C ILE A 75 3.23 -5.91 -16.91
N ALA A 76 2.30 -6.86 -17.01
CA ALA A 76 0.94 -6.70 -16.48
C ALA A 76 0.94 -6.44 -14.97
N MET A 77 1.82 -7.11 -14.20
CA MET A 77 2.00 -6.87 -12.77
C MET A 77 2.44 -5.44 -12.50
N VAL A 78 3.49 -4.95 -13.18
CA VAL A 78 4.03 -3.60 -12.96
C VAL A 78 3.01 -2.54 -13.35
N VAL A 79 2.39 -2.68 -14.52
CA VAL A 79 1.38 -1.73 -15.02
C VAL A 79 0.14 -1.74 -14.12
N GLY A 80 -0.35 -2.92 -13.75
CA GLY A 80 -1.49 -3.09 -12.84
C GLY A 80 -1.22 -2.48 -11.47
N ASN A 81 -0.04 -2.74 -10.88
CA ASN A 81 0.36 -2.16 -9.59
C ASN A 81 0.38 -0.62 -9.67
N VAL A 82 1.03 -0.05 -10.69
CA VAL A 82 1.08 1.41 -10.90
C VAL A 82 -0.32 1.99 -11.11
N TRP A 83 -1.17 1.32 -11.88
CA TRP A 83 -2.53 1.78 -12.16
C TRP A 83 -3.42 1.75 -10.90
N MET A 84 -3.35 0.70 -10.09
CA MET A 84 -4.08 0.62 -8.82
C MET A 84 -3.65 1.72 -7.87
N TRP A 85 -2.34 1.95 -7.69
CA TRP A 85 -1.85 3.06 -6.87
C TRP A 85 -2.23 4.45 -7.39
N ARG A 86 -2.50 4.60 -8.69
CA ARG A 86 -3.04 5.84 -9.27
C ARG A 86 -4.54 6.02 -9.01
N ARG A 87 -5.28 4.93 -8.83
CA ARG A 87 -6.73 4.93 -8.54
C ARG A 87 -7.06 4.85 -7.05
N CYS A 88 -6.07 4.72 -6.17
CA CYS A 88 -6.28 4.72 -4.73
C CYS A 88 -6.92 6.03 -4.26
N GLU A 89 -8.05 5.90 -3.58
CA GLU A 89 -8.70 7.01 -2.88
C GLU A 89 -8.00 7.26 -1.53
N LEU A 90 -7.78 8.54 -1.22
CA LEU A 90 -7.21 8.97 0.07
C LEU A 90 -8.33 9.38 1.01
N PHE A 91 -8.25 8.90 2.24
CA PHE A 91 -9.22 9.24 3.27
C PHE A 91 -8.59 10.19 4.30
N PRO A 92 -9.22 11.33 4.61
CA PRO A 92 -8.75 12.23 5.64
C PRO A 92 -8.80 11.54 7.01
N ILE A 93 -7.84 11.85 7.88
CA ILE A 93 -7.81 11.33 9.26
C ILE A 93 -7.37 12.43 10.22
N ASP A 94 -8.03 12.50 11.36
CA ASP A 94 -7.63 13.41 12.43
C ASP A 94 -6.32 12.94 13.10
N PRO A 95 -5.42 13.87 13.45
CA PRO A 95 -4.12 13.54 14.07
C PRO A 95 -4.29 12.79 15.40
N LYS A 96 -5.32 13.12 16.17
CA LYS A 96 -5.63 12.43 17.44
C LYS A 96 -5.99 10.96 17.22
N THR A 97 -6.78 10.69 16.19
CA THR A 97 -7.19 9.33 15.83
C THR A 97 -6.01 8.53 15.27
N ALA A 98 -5.14 9.16 14.49
CA ALA A 98 -3.91 8.55 13.99
C ALA A 98 -2.95 8.15 15.11
N GLN A 99 -2.76 8.99 16.14
CA GLN A 99 -1.91 8.66 17.28
C GLN A 99 -2.44 7.46 18.08
N THR A 100 -3.75 7.38 18.28
CA THR A 100 -4.37 6.22 18.94
C THR A 100 -4.21 4.96 18.09
N ALA A 101 -4.44 5.05 16.77
CA ALA A 101 -4.24 3.93 15.86
C ALA A 101 -2.78 3.44 15.86
N ASN A 102 -1.81 4.35 15.90
CA ASN A 102 -0.39 4.01 15.98
C ASN A 102 -0.04 3.28 17.29
N ARG A 103 -0.56 3.75 18.44
CA ARG A 103 -0.35 3.06 19.72
C ARG A 103 -0.92 1.65 19.72
N VAL A 104 -2.12 1.48 19.17
CA VAL A 104 -2.77 0.16 19.08
C VAL A 104 -2.02 -0.75 18.10
N GLY A 105 -1.57 -0.22 16.95
CA GLY A 105 -0.75 -0.95 15.99
C GLY A 105 0.51 -1.52 16.63
N TRP A 106 1.28 -0.67 17.32
CA TRP A 106 2.47 -1.11 18.07
C TRP A 106 2.16 -2.16 19.14
N ALA A 107 1.06 -2.01 19.88
CA ALA A 107 0.68 -3.00 20.89
C ALA A 107 0.38 -4.38 20.28
N VAL A 108 -0.30 -4.42 19.13
CA VAL A 108 -0.56 -5.66 18.39
C VAL A 108 0.74 -6.26 17.84
N THR A 109 1.63 -5.45 17.27
CA THR A 109 2.92 -5.92 16.77
C THR A 109 3.76 -6.53 17.89
N ILE A 110 3.88 -5.86 19.03
CA ILE A 110 4.61 -6.36 20.21
C ILE A 110 3.98 -7.67 20.69
N SER A 111 2.65 -7.71 20.84
CA SER A 111 1.95 -8.93 21.27
C SER A 111 2.21 -10.10 20.32
N SER A 112 2.18 -9.86 19.00
CA SER A 112 2.42 -10.91 18.01
C SER A 112 3.86 -11.42 18.03
N MET A 113 4.86 -10.53 18.22
CA MET A 113 6.26 -10.95 18.34
C MET A 113 6.50 -11.79 19.59
N VAL A 114 5.85 -11.43 20.72
CA VAL A 114 5.89 -12.21 21.94
C VAL A 114 5.29 -13.59 21.68
N SER A 115 4.10 -13.70 21.07
CA SER A 115 3.49 -15.00 20.78
C SER A 115 4.36 -15.92 19.91
N VAL A 116 5.16 -15.38 18.99
CA VAL A 116 6.08 -16.16 18.15
C VAL A 116 7.32 -16.63 18.93
N LEU A 117 7.78 -15.86 19.92
CA LEU A 117 8.93 -16.25 20.76
C LEU A 117 8.58 -17.33 21.80
N PHE A 118 7.30 -17.50 22.10
CA PHE A 118 6.80 -18.49 23.05
C PHE A 118 6.24 -19.78 22.38
N PHE A 119 6.39 -19.91 21.06
CA PHE A 119 6.08 -21.10 20.27
C PHE A 119 7.38 -21.76 19.76
#